data_AF-A0A0U1D383-F1
#
_entry.id   AF-A0A0U1D383-F1
#
_cell.length_a   1.000
_cell.length_b   1.000
_cell.length_c   1.000
_cell.angle_alpha   90.00
_cell.angle_beta   90.00
_cell.angle_gamma   90.00
#
_symmetry.space_group_name_H-M   'P 1'
#
loop_
_entity.id
_entity.type
_entity.pdbx_description
1 polymer ?
#
loop_
_entity_poly.entity_id
_entity_poly.type
_entity_poly.pdbx_seq_one_letter_code
_entity_poly.pdbx_strand_id
1 'polypeptide(L)'
;MGQKLEISAWVKWVSITATAAANAIRLELIPYTGSFEGSPVMVGSVSSPTGSSGGTNGWGTQIGDDYTVPAGVTSIVLLCRVTTAATAGTVKFDDVTVIKTQKLAQDLVDGLQTALGDLGSDIADASKGWPPSWASTLGTTGYRPSGSSCSTASRAVPAE
;
A
#
# COMPACT_ATOMS: atom_id res chain seq x y z
N MET A 1 -3.10 6.36 -12.65
CA MET A 1 -2.54 6.83 -11.37
C MET A 1 -1.30 6.01 -11.07
N GLY A 2 -0.23 6.63 -10.57
CA GLY A 2 0.99 5.93 -10.19
C GLY A 2 0.88 5.24 -8.83
N GLN A 3 1.92 4.48 -8.46
CA GLN A 3 2.01 3.86 -7.13
C GLN A 3 2.16 4.96 -6.06
N LYS A 4 1.41 4.87 -4.97
CA LYS A 4 1.54 5.76 -3.81
C LYS A 4 2.46 5.14 -2.76
N LEU A 5 3.45 5.90 -2.33
CA LEU A 5 4.43 5.55 -1.30
C LEU A 5 4.27 6.49 -0.11
N GLU A 6 4.08 5.94 1.07
CA GLU A 6 4.26 6.66 2.34
C GLU A 6 5.73 6.52 2.74
N ILE A 7 6.41 7.64 2.98
CA ILE A 7 7.86 7.67 3.23
C ILE A 7 8.11 8.42 4.52
N SER A 8 8.89 7.83 5.44
CA SER A 8 9.26 8.52 6.67
C SER A 8 10.63 8.10 7.22
N ALA A 9 11.19 8.91 8.11
CA ALA A 9 12.37 8.60 8.90
C ALA A 9 12.28 9.26 10.27
N TRP A 10 12.75 8.58 11.31
CA TRP A 10 13.04 9.22 12.58
C TRP A 10 14.38 9.96 12.51
N VAL A 11 14.46 11.11 13.16
CA VAL A 11 15.63 11.97 13.12
C VAL A 11 15.96 12.57 14.48
N LYS A 12 17.26 12.54 14.79
CA LYS A 12 17.86 13.09 16.00
C LYS A 12 19.02 14.00 15.61
N TRP A 13 19.22 15.09 16.34
CA TRP A 13 20.41 15.93 16.22
C TRP A 13 20.98 16.29 17.58
N VAL A 14 22.29 16.56 17.62
CA VAL A 14 23.04 16.92 18.83
C VAL A 14 23.95 18.10 18.53
N SER A 15 23.82 19.15 19.33
CA SER A 15 24.59 20.41 19.23
C SER A 15 24.67 20.98 17.80
N ILE A 16 23.56 20.93 17.06
CA ILE A 16 23.48 21.45 15.70
C ILE A 16 23.42 22.97 15.68
N THR A 17 24.21 23.56 14.78
CA THR A 17 24.10 24.95 14.37
C THR A 17 23.67 24.95 12.91
N ALA A 18 22.52 25.54 12.60
CA ALA A 18 22.01 25.60 11.24
C ALA A 18 21.31 26.93 10.94
N THR A 19 21.25 27.28 9.66
CA THR A 19 20.48 28.44 9.17
C THR A 19 18.99 28.15 9.32
N ALA A 20 18.26 29.07 9.98
CA ALA A 20 16.81 28.95 10.14
C ALA A 20 16.09 28.95 8.78
N ALA A 21 14.98 28.21 8.68
CA ALA A 21 14.16 28.01 7.48
C ALA A 21 14.89 27.45 6.24
N ALA A 22 16.13 26.96 6.37
CA ALA A 22 16.92 26.42 5.25
C ALA A 22 16.68 24.93 4.95
N ASN A 23 15.84 24.26 5.75
CA ASN A 23 15.60 22.82 5.69
C ASN A 23 16.92 22.06 5.80
N ALA A 24 17.67 22.30 6.88
CA ALA A 24 19.06 21.86 6.97
C ALA A 24 19.20 20.32 7.05
N ILE A 25 18.16 19.66 7.57
CA ILE A 25 17.97 18.20 7.66
C ILE A 25 16.80 17.84 6.75
N ARG A 26 16.99 16.90 5.82
CA ARG A 26 15.97 16.50 4.83
C ARG A 26 15.88 14.99 4.67
N LEU A 27 14.68 14.53 4.36
CA LEU A 27 14.43 13.26 3.71
C LEU A 27 14.04 13.59 2.26
N GLU A 28 14.85 13.12 1.33
CA GLU A 28 14.66 13.29 -0.11
C GLU A 28 14.54 11.91 -0.77
N LEU A 29 13.97 11.88 -1.97
CA LEU A 29 14.06 10.73 -2.88
C LEU A 29 14.52 11.19 -4.25
N ILE A 30 15.20 10.31 -4.97
CA ILE A 30 15.67 10.52 -6.34
C ILE A 30 14.92 9.54 -7.24
N PRO A 31 14.05 10.00 -8.16
CA PRO A 31 13.37 9.14 -9.10
C PRO A 31 14.27 8.84 -10.30
N TYR A 32 14.29 7.59 -10.77
CA TYR A 32 15.03 7.18 -11.95
C TYR A 32 14.10 6.72 -13.07
N THR A 33 14.45 7.07 -14.31
CA THR A 33 13.80 6.56 -15.53
C THR A 33 14.81 5.70 -16.26
N GLY A 34 14.78 4.38 -16.04
CA GLY A 34 15.86 3.49 -16.44
C GLY A 34 17.15 3.86 -15.71
N SER A 35 18.19 4.22 -16.47
CA SER A 35 19.48 4.70 -15.95
C SER A 35 19.58 6.23 -15.78
N PHE A 36 18.53 6.98 -16.10
CA PHE A 36 18.54 8.45 -16.01
C PHE A 36 18.05 8.93 -14.64
N GLU A 37 18.89 9.71 -13.97
CA GLU A 37 18.60 10.33 -12.67
C GLU A 37 17.70 11.56 -12.83
N GLY A 38 16.63 11.63 -12.05
CA GLY A 38 15.76 12.81 -11.93
C GLY A 38 16.22 13.78 -10.84
N SER A 39 15.55 14.93 -10.73
CA SER A 39 15.83 15.87 -9.63
C SER A 39 15.41 15.30 -8.27
N PRO A 40 16.18 15.51 -7.19
CA PRO A 40 15.77 15.14 -5.84
C PRO A 40 14.45 15.81 -5.44
N VAL A 41 13.51 15.02 -4.92
CA VAL A 41 12.22 15.45 -4.39
C VAL A 41 12.27 15.37 -2.87
N MET A 42 12.08 16.50 -2.19
CA MET A 42 12.03 16.54 -0.73
C MET A 42 10.65 16.05 -0.24
N VAL A 43 10.66 15.00 0.59
CA VAL A 43 9.46 14.38 1.21
C VAL A 43 9.44 14.55 2.72
N GLY A 44 10.35 15.33 3.29
CA GLY A 44 10.35 15.67 4.71
C GLY A 44 11.54 16.55 5.06
N SER A 45 11.41 17.41 6.06
CA SER A 45 12.53 18.19 6.56
C SER A 45 12.33 18.71 7.98
N VAL A 46 13.44 19.02 8.65
CA VAL A 46 13.43 19.91 9.81
C VAL A 46 13.89 21.29 9.31
N SER A 47 13.00 22.27 9.36
CA SER A 47 13.22 23.57 8.72
C SER A 47 14.25 24.45 9.42
N SER A 48 14.23 24.46 10.75
CA SER A 48 15.09 25.27 11.62
C SER A 48 15.65 24.46 12.80
N PRO A 49 16.46 23.42 12.56
CA PRO A 49 17.02 22.61 13.64
C PRO A 49 18.10 23.40 14.40
N THR A 50 18.03 23.41 15.73
CA THR A 50 18.99 24.09 16.61
C THR A 50 19.26 23.26 17.85
N GLY A 51 20.47 23.36 18.41
CA GLY A 51 20.81 22.72 19.69
C GLY A 51 20.74 21.20 19.58
N SER A 52 19.98 20.53 20.46
CA SER A 52 19.76 19.07 20.39
C SER A 52 18.27 18.78 20.30
N SER A 53 17.88 17.72 19.59
CA SER A 53 16.48 17.30 19.49
C SER A 53 15.94 16.79 20.84
N GLY A 54 14.65 17.04 21.07
CA GLY A 54 13.92 16.52 22.23
C GLY A 54 13.47 15.06 22.06
N GLY A 55 12.61 14.60 22.97
CA GLY A 55 12.11 13.23 23.02
C GLY A 55 13.06 12.24 23.69
N THR A 56 12.60 11.00 23.85
CA THR A 56 13.37 9.93 24.53
C THR A 56 14.70 9.72 23.83
N ASN A 57 15.81 9.89 24.56
CA ASN A 57 17.17 9.87 24.02
C ASN A 57 17.40 10.78 22.81
N GLY A 58 16.59 11.83 22.61
CA GLY A 58 16.66 12.74 21.46
C GLY A 58 15.92 12.27 20.20
N TRP A 59 15.20 11.15 20.23
CA TRP A 59 14.37 10.65 19.13
C TRP A 59 12.92 11.14 19.28
N GLY A 60 12.71 12.45 19.18
CA GLY A 60 11.40 13.09 19.32
C GLY A 60 10.85 13.70 18.03
N THR A 61 11.42 13.35 16.87
CA THR A 61 11.05 13.95 15.58
C THR A 61 11.06 12.89 14.48
N GLN A 62 9.95 12.79 13.77
CA GLN A 62 9.80 12.03 12.54
C GLN A 62 9.58 13.03 11.40
N ILE A 63 10.16 12.78 10.23
CA ILE A 63 9.94 13.55 9.00
C ILE A 63 9.52 12.60 7.89
N GLY A 64 8.58 13.03 7.05
CA GLY A 64 7.99 12.18 6.02
C GLY A 64 6.75 12.80 5.38
N ASP A 65 6.35 12.26 4.24
CA ASP A 65 5.18 12.65 3.44
C ASP A 65 4.87 11.55 2.41
N ASP A 66 3.73 11.66 1.75
CA ASP A 66 3.31 10.81 0.65
C ASP A 66 3.93 11.22 -0.69
N TYR A 67 4.45 10.24 -1.43
CA TYR A 67 4.92 10.40 -2.81
C TYR A 67 4.09 9.56 -3.79
N THR A 68 3.52 10.19 -4.81
CA THR A 68 2.89 9.48 -5.94
C THR A 68 3.91 9.34 -7.07
N VAL A 69 4.33 8.11 -7.35
CA VAL A 69 5.34 7.79 -8.38
C VAL A 69 4.84 8.24 -9.76
N PRO A 70 5.54 9.16 -10.46
CA PRO A 70 5.18 9.57 -11.81
C PRO A 70 5.27 8.43 -12.84
N ALA A 71 4.52 8.54 -13.93
CA ALA A 71 4.61 7.59 -15.03
C ALA A 71 6.04 7.59 -15.63
N GLY A 72 6.56 6.41 -15.96
CA GLY A 72 7.91 6.24 -16.51
C GLY A 72 9.02 6.07 -15.45
N VAL A 73 8.78 6.43 -14.19
CA VAL A 73 9.75 6.17 -13.11
C VAL A 73 9.82 4.67 -12.84
N THR A 74 11.01 4.10 -12.98
CA THR A 74 11.29 2.66 -12.85
C THR A 74 11.79 2.28 -11.46
N SER A 75 12.45 3.21 -10.78
CA SER A 75 13.03 3.01 -9.45
C SER A 75 13.13 4.34 -8.71
N ILE A 76 13.25 4.28 -7.38
CA ILE A 76 13.57 5.42 -6.53
C ILE A 76 14.74 5.06 -5.62
N VAL A 77 15.53 6.06 -5.24
CA VAL A 77 16.55 5.96 -4.19
C VAL A 77 16.19 6.94 -3.09
N LEU A 78 16.09 6.48 -1.83
CA LEU A 78 15.96 7.38 -0.69
C LEU A 78 17.30 8.03 -0.33
N LEU A 79 17.23 9.28 0.12
CA LEU A 79 18.39 10.04 0.56
C LEU A 79 18.08 10.81 1.85
N CYS A 80 18.70 10.39 2.94
CA CYS A 80 18.80 11.19 4.16
C CYS A 80 19.90 12.25 3.96
N ARG A 81 19.53 13.53 3.83
CA ARG A 81 20.47 14.61 3.53
C ARG A 81 20.62 15.56 4.72
N VAL A 82 21.87 15.80 5.13
CA VAL A 82 22.27 17.00 5.85
C VAL A 82 22.86 17.97 4.84
N THR A 83 22.36 19.20 4.79
CA THR A 83 22.82 20.21 3.82
C THR A 83 23.91 21.10 4.42
N THR A 84 24.60 21.86 3.57
CA THR A 84 25.58 22.89 3.97
C THR A 84 24.98 24.02 4.83
N ALA A 85 23.66 24.10 4.96
CA ALA A 85 23.02 25.02 5.89
C ALA A 85 23.19 24.63 7.37
N ALA A 86 23.57 23.38 7.67
CA ALA A 86 24.08 22.96 8.96
C ALA A 86 25.61 23.11 8.99
N THR A 87 26.12 23.97 9.86
CA THR A 87 27.54 24.34 9.93
C THR A 87 28.29 23.65 11.06
N ALA A 88 27.58 23.03 12.03
CA ALA A 88 28.16 22.27 13.13
C ALA A 88 27.15 21.26 13.69
N GLY A 89 27.64 20.30 14.48
CA GLY A 89 26.85 19.29 15.20
C GLY A 89 26.77 17.94 14.48
N THR A 90 25.94 17.04 15.02
CA THR A 90 25.73 15.69 14.48
C THR A 90 24.26 15.43 14.27
N VAL A 91 23.90 14.85 13.12
CA VAL A 91 22.55 14.37 12.79
C VAL A 91 22.59 12.84 12.67
N LYS A 92 21.53 12.18 13.11
CA LYS A 92 21.29 10.75 12.98
C LYS A 92 19.89 10.52 12.43
N PHE A 93 19.77 9.59 11.50
CA PHE A 93 18.51 9.09 10.97
C PHE A 93 18.38 7.62 11.38
N ASP A 94 17.17 7.18 11.67
CA ASP A 94 16.84 5.79 11.98
C ASP A 94 15.41 5.48 11.54
N ASP A 95 15.01 4.20 11.55
CA ASP A 95 13.66 3.75 11.18
C ASP A 95 13.15 4.35 9.85
N VAL A 96 14.03 4.39 8.84
CA VAL A 96 13.72 4.89 7.50
C VAL A 96 12.82 3.88 6.79
N THR A 97 11.61 4.31 6.42
CA THR A 97 10.55 3.45 5.88
C THR A 97 10.04 3.95 4.52
N VAL A 98 9.67 2.99 3.66
CA VAL A 98 8.93 3.20 2.41
C VAL A 98 7.82 2.15 2.36
N ILE A 99 6.56 2.59 2.41
CA ILE A 99 5.39 1.72 2.44
C ILE A 99 4.54 1.98 1.20
N LYS A 100 4.23 0.93 0.42
CA LYS A 100 3.24 1.03 -0.65
C LYS A 100 1.85 1.03 0.00
N THR A 101 1.13 2.15 -0.07
CA THR A 101 -0.17 2.33 0.62
C THR A 101 -1.37 1.86 -0.21
N GLN A 102 -1.16 1.52 -1.48
CA GLN A 102 -2.16 0.95 -2.36
C GLN A 102 -2.15 -0.58 -2.32
N LYS A 103 -3.26 -1.20 -2.74
CA LYS A 103 -3.36 -2.66 -2.89
C LYS A 103 -2.22 -3.18 -3.76
N LEU A 104 -1.61 -4.30 -3.35
CA LEU A 104 -0.74 -5.07 -4.22
C LEU A 104 -1.52 -5.48 -5.48
N ALA A 105 -0.85 -5.44 -6.61
CA ALA A 105 -1.41 -5.93 -7.86
C ALA A 105 -1.51 -7.47 -7.80
N GLN A 106 -2.58 -8.04 -8.37
CA GLN A 106 -2.93 -9.46 -8.17
C GLN A 106 -1.93 -10.43 -8.82
N ASP A 107 -1.19 -9.97 -9.83
CA ASP A 107 -0.04 -10.64 -10.46
C ASP A 107 1.17 -10.80 -9.52
N LEU A 108 1.25 -10.03 -8.43
CA LEU A 108 2.25 -10.19 -7.38
C LEU A 108 1.89 -11.26 -6.34
N VAL A 109 0.72 -11.90 -6.46
CA VAL A 109 0.27 -13.00 -5.60
C VAL A 109 0.25 -14.28 -6.42
N ASP A 110 1.21 -15.15 -6.17
CA ASP A 110 1.35 -16.42 -6.91
C ASP A 110 0.08 -17.28 -6.80
N GLY A 111 -0.30 -17.92 -7.91
CA GLY A 111 -1.52 -18.74 -8.04
C GLY A 111 -2.87 -18.02 -7.91
N LEU A 112 -2.93 -16.73 -7.51
CA LEU A 112 -4.20 -16.05 -7.21
C LEU A 112 -5.15 -16.00 -8.42
N GLN A 113 -4.64 -15.66 -9.59
CA GLN A 113 -5.46 -15.57 -10.80
C GLN A 113 -6.02 -16.94 -11.23
N THR A 114 -5.21 -17.99 -11.11
CA THR A 114 -5.62 -19.38 -11.36
C THR A 114 -6.71 -19.79 -10.39
N ALA A 115 -6.50 -19.61 -9.08
CA ALA A 115 -7.48 -19.98 -8.05
C ALA A 115 -8.82 -19.24 -8.19
N LEU A 116 -8.82 -17.99 -8.66
CA LEU A 116 -10.05 -17.24 -8.97
C LEU A 116 -10.76 -17.76 -10.23
N GLY A 117 -10.00 -18.23 -11.24
CA GLY A 117 -10.55 -18.88 -12.44
C GLY A 117 -11.12 -20.27 -12.15
N ASP A 118 -10.42 -21.05 -11.34
CA ASP A 118 -10.85 -22.38 -10.87
C ASP A 118 -12.15 -22.24 -10.04
N LEU A 119 -12.19 -21.31 -9.07
CA LEU A 119 -13.40 -21.01 -8.29
C LEU A 119 -14.60 -20.62 -9.19
N GLY A 120 -14.37 -19.82 -10.23
CA GLY A 120 -15.41 -19.47 -11.20
C GLY A 120 -15.92 -20.68 -11.98
N SER A 121 -15.03 -21.62 -12.30
CA SER A 121 -15.34 -22.87 -13.00
C SER A 121 -16.09 -23.84 -12.09
N ASP A 122 -15.66 -24.02 -10.83
CA ASP A 122 -16.33 -24.86 -9.82
C ASP A 122 -17.76 -24.39 -9.54
N ILE A 123 -17.99 -23.07 -9.44
CA ILE A 123 -19.33 -22.50 -9.28
C ILE A 123 -20.19 -22.77 -10.52
N ALA A 124 -19.63 -22.61 -11.71
CA ALA A 124 -20.34 -22.88 -12.96
C ALA A 124 -20.71 -24.38 -13.08
N ASP A 125 -19.80 -25.29 -12.72
CA ASP A 125 -20.04 -26.73 -12.73
C ASP A 125 -21.04 -27.16 -11.66
N ALA A 126 -20.93 -26.63 -10.44
CA ALA A 126 -21.94 -26.84 -9.39
C ALA A 126 -23.34 -26.41 -9.87
N SER A 127 -23.45 -25.31 -10.62
CA SER A 127 -24.72 -24.81 -11.16
C SER A 127 -25.37 -25.70 -12.23
N LYS A 128 -24.64 -26.67 -12.80
CA LYS A 128 -25.18 -27.64 -13.79
C LYS A 128 -25.99 -28.76 -13.17
N GLY A 129 -25.84 -29.03 -11.87
CA GLY A 129 -26.82 -29.79 -11.08
C GLY A 129 -28.16 -29.06 -10.93
N TRP A 130 -28.26 -27.89 -11.57
CA TRP A 130 -29.31 -26.89 -11.61
C TRP A 130 -30.65 -27.30 -12.28
N PRO A 131 -31.72 -27.73 -11.57
CA PRO A 131 -33.06 -27.55 -12.09
C PRO A 131 -33.30 -26.10 -12.57
N PRO A 132 -34.05 -25.89 -13.66
CA PRO A 132 -33.91 -24.65 -14.44
C PRO A 132 -34.30 -23.35 -13.73
N SER A 133 -35.09 -23.43 -12.66
CA SER A 133 -35.63 -22.27 -11.93
C SER A 133 -34.64 -21.53 -11.02
N TRP A 134 -33.49 -22.11 -10.69
CA TRP A 134 -32.44 -21.47 -9.86
C TRP A 134 -31.16 -21.20 -10.64
N ALA A 135 -30.89 -21.94 -11.73
CA ALA A 135 -29.78 -21.66 -12.64
C ALA A 135 -29.89 -20.27 -13.30
N SER A 136 -31.11 -19.80 -13.58
CA SER A 136 -31.37 -18.45 -14.14
C SER A 136 -31.11 -17.30 -13.17
N THR A 137 -31.00 -17.57 -11.86
CA THR A 137 -30.97 -16.54 -10.81
C THR A 137 -29.55 -16.07 -10.47
N LEU A 138 -28.54 -16.90 -10.69
CA LEU A 138 -27.14 -16.62 -10.31
C LEU A 138 -26.52 -15.43 -11.10
N GLY A 139 -27.04 -15.15 -12.29
CA GLY A 139 -26.52 -14.10 -13.17
C GLY A 139 -27.19 -12.72 -13.07
N THR A 140 -28.18 -12.52 -12.20
CA THR A 140 -29.00 -11.29 -12.23
C THR A 140 -29.16 -10.54 -10.90
N THR A 141 -29.41 -11.21 -9.77
CA THR A 141 -29.58 -10.49 -8.47
C THR A 141 -29.12 -11.33 -7.29
N GLY A 142 -28.47 -10.70 -6.30
CA GLY A 142 -27.89 -11.38 -5.14
C GLY A 142 -28.90 -12.24 -4.36
N TYR A 143 -28.61 -13.54 -4.26
CA TYR A 143 -29.46 -14.51 -3.58
C TYR A 143 -29.43 -14.34 -2.05
N ARG A 144 -30.58 -14.00 -1.47
CA ARG A 144 -30.88 -14.18 -0.04
C ARG A 144 -31.81 -15.40 0.11
N PRO A 145 -31.40 -16.49 0.77
CA PRO A 145 -32.30 -17.60 1.05
C PRO A 145 -33.30 -17.21 2.15
N SER A 146 -34.53 -16.85 1.77
CA SER A 146 -35.70 -17.05 2.63
C SER A 146 -36.26 -18.44 2.33
N GLY A 147 -36.21 -19.35 3.31
CA GLY A 147 -36.41 -20.78 3.08
C GLY A 147 -37.85 -21.25 2.90
N SER A 148 -38.02 -22.58 3.00
CA SER A 148 -39.19 -23.40 2.65
C SER A 148 -39.26 -23.76 1.15
N SER A 149 -39.56 -24.99 0.74
CA SER A 149 -40.04 -26.15 1.52
C SER A 149 -39.62 -27.48 0.90
N CYS A 150 -39.26 -28.45 1.74
CA CYS A 150 -39.23 -29.86 1.37
C CYS A 150 -40.68 -30.36 1.19
N SER A 151 -41.00 -31.04 0.08
CA SER A 151 -42.30 -31.68 -0.13
C SER A 151 -42.13 -33.13 -0.56
N THR A 152 -42.38 -34.04 0.39
CA THR A 152 -42.48 -35.48 0.16
C THR A 152 -43.57 -35.81 -0.87
N ALA A 153 -43.24 -36.62 -1.88
CA ALA A 153 -44.22 -37.20 -2.80
C ALA A 153 -44.33 -38.70 -2.56
N SER A 154 -45.36 -39.12 -1.82
CA SER A 154 -45.77 -40.54 -1.74
C SER A 154 -46.56 -40.93 -2.99
N ARG A 155 -46.38 -42.16 -3.48
CA ARG A 155 -47.13 -42.69 -4.64
C ARG A 155 -48.00 -43.86 -4.20
N ALA A 156 -49.32 -43.73 -4.38
CA ALA A 156 -50.28 -44.78 -4.10
C ALA A 156 -50.30 -45.86 -5.21
N VAL A 157 -50.76 -47.06 -4.85
CA VAL A 157 -50.87 -48.24 -5.72
C VAL A 157 -52.33 -48.43 -6.15
N PRO A 158 -52.63 -48.59 -7.45
CA PRO A 158 -53.89 -49.16 -7.93
C PRO A 158 -53.81 -50.69 -8.06
N ALA A 159 -54.95 -51.37 -7.88
CA ALA A 159 -55.09 -52.83 -7.88
C ALA A 159 -55.33 -53.42 -9.29
N GLU A 160 -55.29 -54.75 -9.37
CA GLU A 160 -55.83 -55.56 -10.49
C GLU A 160 -57.37 -55.59 -10.50
#